data_AF-A0A7X9FD29-F1
#
_entry.id   AF-A0A7X9FD29-F1
#
_cell.length_a   1.000
_cell.length_b   1.000
_cell.length_c   1.000
_cell.angle_alpha   90.00
_cell.angle_beta   90.00
_cell.angle_gamma   90.00
#
_symmetry.space_group_name_H-M   'P 1'
#
loop_
_entity.id
_entity.type
_entity.pdbx_description
1 polymer ?
#
loop_
_entity_poly.entity_id
_entity_poly.type
_entity_poly.pdbx_seq_one_letter_code
_entity_poly.pdbx_strand_id
1 'polypeptide(L)'
;FGNDALSAWKEARRVEEKSAAFYLDQVAAESDPGRKALLEQIAEEERNHIALIDGIMVFLKQPAAFADSAQFKNFLSLEGR
;
A
#
# COMPACT_ATOMS: atom_id res chain seq x y z
N PHE A 1 -14.15 -9.86 -17.06
CA PHE A 1 -14.08 -8.85 -15.99
C PHE A 1 -12.77 -8.88 -15.16
N GLY A 2 -11.97 -9.96 -15.14
CA GLY A 2 -10.81 -10.05 -14.21
C GLY A 2 -9.47 -9.44 -14.65
N ASN A 3 -9.16 -9.35 -15.94
CA ASN A 3 -7.83 -8.89 -16.40
C ASN A 3 -7.64 -7.38 -16.29
N ASP A 4 -8.69 -6.59 -16.56
CA ASP A 4 -8.63 -5.13 -16.53
C ASP A 4 -8.48 -4.59 -15.10
N ALA A 5 -9.18 -5.23 -14.14
CA ALA A 5 -9.06 -4.89 -12.72
C ALA A 5 -7.65 -5.18 -12.19
N LEU A 6 -7.06 -6.34 -12.52
CA LEU A 6 -5.71 -6.67 -12.06
C LEU A 6 -4.65 -5.73 -12.66
N SER A 7 -4.85 -5.27 -13.90
CA SER A 7 -3.96 -4.28 -14.52
C SER A 7 -4.05 -2.92 -13.81
N ALA A 8 -5.25 -2.48 -13.43
CA ALA A 8 -5.44 -1.25 -12.68
C ALA A 8 -4.76 -1.30 -11.31
N TRP A 9 -4.88 -2.42 -10.58
CA TRP A 9 -4.21 -2.58 -9.28
C TRP A 9 -2.67 -2.64 -9.40
N LYS A 10 -2.14 -3.27 -10.45
CA LYS A 10 -0.69 -3.22 -10.73
C LYS A 10 -0.20 -1.80 -10.97
N GLU A 11 -0.96 -1.01 -11.71
CA GLU A 11 -0.60 0.38 -11.98
C GLU A 11 -0.71 1.24 -10.72
N ALA A 12 -1.77 1.06 -9.92
CA ALA A 12 -1.90 1.71 -8.61
C ALA A 12 -0.69 1.41 -7.71
N ARG A 13 -0.30 0.13 -7.58
CA ARG A 13 0.89 -0.26 -6.82
C ARG A 13 2.16 0.43 -7.32
N ARG A 14 2.33 0.53 -8.65
CA ARG A 14 3.47 1.19 -9.28
C ARG A 14 3.47 2.70 -9.05
N VAL A 15 2.31 3.31 -8.84
CA VAL A 15 2.19 4.73 -8.45
C VAL A 15 2.61 4.89 -6.99
N GLU A 16 2.11 4.04 -6.09
CA GLU A 16 2.48 4.10 -4.67
C GLU A 16 3.98 3.87 -4.43
N GLU A 17 4.61 2.92 -5.15
CA GLU A 17 6.06 2.71 -5.07
C GLU A 17 6.86 3.94 -5.48
N LYS A 18 6.39 4.66 -6.52
CA LYS A 18 7.01 5.91 -6.94
C LYS A 18 6.77 7.04 -5.94
N SER A 19 5.57 7.09 -5.34
CA SER A 19 5.20 8.09 -4.33
C SER A 19 6.07 7.92 -3.06
N ALA A 20 6.18 6.69 -2.56
CA ALA A 20 7.01 6.36 -1.40
C ALA A 20 8.48 6.73 -1.63
N ALA A 21 9.04 6.37 -2.78
CA ALA A 21 10.41 6.72 -3.14
C ALA A 21 10.60 8.25 -3.23
N PHE A 22 9.66 8.95 -3.87
CA PHE A 22 9.68 10.41 -3.96
C PHE A 22 9.70 11.06 -2.59
N TYR A 23 8.82 10.67 -1.66
CA TYR A 23 8.80 11.26 -0.33
C TYR A 23 10.08 10.95 0.47
N LEU A 24 10.67 9.77 0.32
CA LEU A 24 11.97 9.45 0.94
C LEU A 24 13.11 10.30 0.39
N ASP A 25 13.11 10.60 -0.92
CA ASP A 25 14.08 11.52 -1.51
C ASP A 25 13.91 12.95 -0.94
N GLN A 26 12.66 13.39 -0.73
CA GLN A 26 12.36 14.68 -0.11
C GLN A 26 12.79 14.73 1.37
N VAL A 27 12.64 13.63 2.12
CA VAL A 27 13.16 13.50 3.50
C VAL A 27 14.68 13.69 3.55
N ALA A 28 15.40 13.18 2.55
CA ALA A 28 16.87 13.32 2.48
C ALA A 28 17.31 14.77 2.19
N ALA A 29 16.47 15.57 1.51
CA ALA A 29 16.73 16.96 1.18
C ALA A 29 16.19 17.98 2.20
N GLU A 30 15.34 17.57 3.14
CA GLU A 30 14.69 18.45 4.11
C GLU A 30 15.54 18.62 5.39
N SER A 31 15.60 19.87 5.86
CA SER A 31 16.38 20.30 7.02
C SER A 31 15.51 20.65 8.23
N ASP A 32 14.27 21.08 7.98
CA ASP A 32 13.31 21.33 9.05
C ASP A 32 12.81 20.00 9.65
N PRO A 33 13.00 19.77 10.97
CA PRO A 33 12.67 18.49 11.58
C PRO A 33 11.16 18.18 11.55
N GLY A 34 10.30 19.21 11.59
CA GLY A 34 8.85 19.02 11.54
C GLY A 34 8.39 18.58 10.15
N ARG A 35 8.89 19.22 9.09
CA ARG A 35 8.62 18.82 7.70
C ARG A 35 9.21 17.46 7.38
N LYS A 36 10.41 17.18 7.87
CA LYS A 36 11.04 15.87 7.69
C LYS A 36 10.19 14.76 8.29
N ALA A 37 9.73 14.92 9.53
CA ALA A 37 8.84 13.95 10.17
C ALA A 37 7.53 13.76 9.39
N LEU A 38 6.93 14.86 8.89
CA LEU A 38 5.72 14.76 8.06
C LEU A 38 5.97 13.99 6.75
N LEU A 39 7.08 14.26 6.05
CA LEU A 39 7.44 13.56 4.82
C LEU A 39 7.71 12.06 5.09
N GLU A 40 8.36 11.73 6.20
CA GLU A 40 8.56 10.34 6.65
C GLU A 40 7.22 9.64 6.92
N GLN A 41 6.27 10.34 7.56
CA GLN A 41 4.91 9.81 7.78
C GLN A 41 4.20 9.54 6.47
N ILE A 42 4.25 10.47 5.50
CA ILE A 42 3.62 10.26 4.19
C ILE A 42 4.24 9.06 3.48
N ALA A 43 5.57 8.94 3.48
CA ALA A 43 6.26 7.79 2.87
C ALA A 43 5.85 6.45 3.52
N GLU A 44 5.57 6.44 4.82
CA GLU A 44 5.05 5.25 5.51
C GLU A 44 3.61 4.93 5.11
N GLU A 45 2.75 5.94 4.95
CA GLU A 45 1.37 5.70 4.47
C GLU A 45 1.34 5.12 3.06
N GLU A 46 2.24 5.54 2.16
CA GLU A 46 2.32 4.92 0.83
C GLU A 46 2.78 3.45 0.90
N ARG A 47 3.62 3.08 1.89
CA ARG A 47 3.97 1.68 2.15
C ARG A 47 2.76 0.87 2.65
N ASN A 48 1.90 1.48 3.48
CA ASN A 48 0.64 0.87 3.92
C ASN A 48 -0.31 0.64 2.73
N HIS A 49 -0.40 1.62 1.81
CA HIS A 49 -1.19 1.49 0.59
C HIS A 49 -0.70 0.34 -0.31
N ILE A 50 0.62 0.20 -0.50
CA ILE A 50 1.21 -0.93 -1.25
C ILE A 50 0.79 -2.28 -0.64
N ALA A 51 0.87 -2.42 0.69
CA ALA A 51 0.49 -3.65 1.38
C ALA A 51 -1.01 -3.99 1.20
N LEU A 52 -1.88 -2.98 1.22
CA LEU A 52 -3.31 -3.14 0.96
C LEU A 52 -3.56 -3.58 -0.49
N ILE A 53 -2.93 -2.92 -1.46
CA ILE A 53 -3.06 -3.25 -2.88
C ILE A 53 -2.58 -4.68 -3.15
N ASP A 54 -1.46 -5.10 -2.55
CA ASP A 54 -0.97 -6.47 -2.66
C ASP A 54 -2.00 -7.49 -2.12
N GLY A 55 -2.64 -7.18 -0.99
CA GLY A 55 -3.75 -7.98 -0.45
C GLY A 55 -4.93 -8.11 -1.42
N ILE A 56 -5.34 -7.01 -2.05
CA ILE A 56 -6.43 -7.00 -3.05
C ILE A 56 -6.05 -7.80 -4.29
N MET A 57 -4.80 -7.66 -4.77
CA MET A 57 -4.32 -8.42 -5.93
C MET A 57 -4.25 -9.93 -5.65
N VAL A 58 -3.95 -10.34 -4.42
CA VAL A 58 -4.03 -11.74 -3.98
C VAL A 58 -5.49 -12.21 -3.99
N PHE A 59 -6.41 -11.44 -3.41
CA PHE A 59 -7.85 -11.74 -3.42
C PHE A 59 -8.40 -11.94 -4.83
N LEU A 60 -8.08 -11.02 -5.75
CA LEU A 60 -8.58 -11.07 -7.13
C LEU A 60 -8.06 -12.29 -7.92
N LYS A 61 -6.86 -12.78 -7.61
CA LYS A 61 -6.28 -13.96 -8.28
C LYS A 61 -6.83 -15.27 -7.72
N GLN A 62 -7.05 -15.34 -6.41
CA GLN A 62 -7.48 -16.57 -5.73
C GLN A 62 -8.50 -16.26 -4.62
N PRO A 63 -9.76 -15.97 -4.98
CA PRO A 63 -10.78 -15.57 -4.01
C PRO A 63 -11.02 -16.63 -2.92
N ALA A 64 -10.95 -17.92 -3.29
CA ALA A 64 -11.08 -19.03 -2.36
C ALA A 64 -9.87 -19.19 -1.43
N ALA A 65 -8.66 -18.80 -1.86
CA ALA A 65 -7.45 -18.88 -1.02
C ALA A 65 -7.29 -17.66 -0.10
N PHE A 66 -7.88 -16.51 -0.45
CA PHE A 66 -7.83 -15.31 0.37
C PHE A 66 -8.63 -15.45 1.68
N ALA A 67 -9.77 -16.14 1.64
CA ALA A 67 -10.58 -16.40 2.83
C ALA A 67 -9.80 -17.15 3.94
N ASP A 68 -8.81 -17.97 3.57
CA ASP A 68 -7.96 -18.72 4.49
C ASP A 68 -6.63 -18.02 4.82
N SER A 69 -6.33 -16.89 4.18
CA SER A 69 -5.05 -16.19 4.30
C SER A 69 -4.91 -15.41 5.60
N ALA A 70 -3.67 -15.26 6.09
CA ALA A 70 -3.34 -14.43 7.25
C ALA A 70 -3.68 -12.95 7.02
N GLN A 71 -3.63 -12.50 5.76
CA GLN A 71 -3.95 -11.15 5.33
C GLN A 71 -5.42 -10.81 5.53
N PHE A 72 -6.34 -11.75 5.26
CA PHE A 72 -7.77 -11.55 5.51
C PHE A 72 -8.09 -11.48 7.01
N LYS A 73 -7.42 -12.31 7.82
CA LYS A 73 -7.56 -12.25 9.30
C LYS A 73 -7.09 -10.92 9.86
N ASN A 74 -6.02 -10.35 9.31
CA ASN A 74 -5.52 -9.03 9.70
C ASN A 74 -6.48 -7.91 9.26
N PHE A 75 -7.04 -8.00 8.04
CA PHE A 75 -8.05 -7.06 7.53
C PHE A 75 -9.29 -7.01 8.44
N LEU A 76 -9.86 -8.17 8.82
CA LEU A 76 -11.00 -8.24 9.75
C LEU A 76 -10.68 -7.68 11.14
N SER A 77 -9.42 -7.78 11.60
CA SER A 77 -9.01 -7.24 12.89
C SER A 77 -8.97 -5.70 12.92
N LEU A 78 -8.87 -5.06 11.75
CA LEU A 78 -8.87 -3.61 11.58
C LEU A 78 -10.30 -3.04 11.53
N GLU A 79 -11.28 -3.79 10.99
CA GLU A 79 -12.70 -3.37 10.98
C GLU A 79 -13.42 -3.54 12.33
N GLY A 80 -12.79 -4.21 13.31
CA GLY A 80 -13.36 -4.48 14.63
C GLY A 80 -13.04 -3.46 15.73
N ARG A 81 -12.59 -2.25 15.38
CA ARG A 81 -12.32 -1.14 16.32
C ARG A 81 -13.15 0.09 16.00
#